data_AF-A0A7J0A5Y6-F1
#
_entry.id   AF-A0A7J0A5Y6-F1
#
_cell.length_a   1.000
_cell.length_b   1.000
_cell.length_c   1.000
_cell.angle_alpha   90.00
_cell.angle_beta   90.00
_cell.angle_gamma   90.00
#
_symmetry.space_group_name_H-M   'P 1'
#
loop_
_entity.id
_entity.type
_entity.pdbx_description
1 polymer ?
#
loop_
_entity_poly.entity_id
_entity_poly.type
_entity_poly.pdbx_seq_one_letter_code
_entity_poly.pdbx_strand_id
1 'polypeptide(L)'
;MKHSETVAVAIDKIWKSYDKEQMWEGYELLRQAAEKGDADACCYLGRCHLGEEFVWCGAEFPVDEELASRLIKESVRLGSADGVLCALRTGNLSPAVRKTMPFASLEEAFMTVQQQAQKGDAFSQYMVWWETSCSMAIILLFVAMKKAASIILKMNITLLLIP
;
A
#
# COMPACT_ATOMS: atom_id res chain seq x y z
N MET A 1 7.33 -5.18 -9.63
CA MET A 1 8.80 -5.33 -9.48
C MET A 1 9.11 -5.95 -8.12
N LYS A 2 10.29 -6.54 -7.92
CA LYS A 2 10.74 -6.95 -6.58
C LYS A 2 11.36 -5.73 -5.90
N HIS A 3 11.23 -5.56 -4.59
CA HIS A 3 11.98 -4.53 -3.85
C HIS A 3 13.47 -4.63 -4.19
N SER A 4 14.17 -3.49 -4.14
CA SER A 4 15.63 -3.52 -4.18
C SER A 4 16.16 -4.32 -3.00
N GLU A 5 17.34 -4.93 -3.17
CA GLU A 5 17.96 -5.72 -2.09
C GLU A 5 18.15 -4.88 -0.82
N THR A 6 18.56 -3.62 -0.97
CA THR A 6 18.70 -2.66 0.13
C THR A 6 17.37 -2.43 0.86
N VAL A 7 16.27 -2.22 0.13
CA VAL A 7 14.94 -2.03 0.74
C VAL A 7 14.48 -3.30 1.45
N ALA A 8 14.67 -4.48 0.85
CA ALA A 8 14.29 -5.74 1.48
C ALA A 8 15.03 -5.96 2.81
N VAL A 9 16.35 -5.72 2.85
CA VAL A 9 17.15 -5.79 4.08
C VAL A 9 16.68 -4.77 5.12
N ALA A 10 16.38 -3.55 4.69
CA ALA A 10 15.89 -2.52 5.59
C ALA A 10 14.52 -2.87 6.20
N ILE A 11 13.62 -3.46 5.41
CA ILE A 11 12.32 -3.91 5.89
C ILE A 11 12.49 -4.99 6.97
N ASP A 12 13.37 -5.96 6.74
CA ASP A 12 13.63 -7.02 7.72
C ASP A 12 14.18 -6.45 9.04
N LYS A 13 15.11 -5.49 8.93
CA LYS A 13 15.68 -4.80 10.07
C LYS A 13 14.65 -3.99 10.86
N ILE A 14 13.77 -3.25 10.18
CA ILE A 14 12.80 -2.38 10.85
C ILE A 14 11.61 -3.19 11.39
N TRP A 15 11.02 -4.07 10.61
CA TRP A 15 9.73 -4.70 10.97
C TRP A 15 9.83 -6.15 11.46
N LYS A 16 11.03 -6.76 11.46
CA LYS A 16 11.19 -8.16 11.92
C LYS A 16 12.19 -8.35 13.07
N SER A 17 13.12 -7.41 13.30
CA SER A 17 14.18 -7.59 14.30
C SER A 17 13.72 -7.34 15.75
N TYR A 18 12.79 -6.41 15.96
CA TYR A 18 12.42 -5.87 17.29
C TYR A 18 13.63 -5.42 18.13
N ASP A 19 14.70 -4.98 17.45
CA ASP A 19 15.95 -4.52 18.06
C ASP A 19 16.24 -3.08 17.62
N LYS A 20 16.39 -2.17 18.57
CA LYS A 20 16.49 -0.73 18.30
C LYS A 20 17.69 -0.41 17.38
N GLU A 21 18.85 -0.99 17.62
CA GLU A 21 20.05 -0.72 16.83
C GLU A 21 19.88 -1.19 15.38
N GLN A 22 19.39 -2.42 15.19
CA GLN A 22 19.10 -2.93 13.86
C GLN A 22 18.02 -2.12 13.13
N MET A 23 16.98 -1.66 13.84
CA MET A 23 15.95 -0.81 13.24
C MET A 23 16.55 0.51 12.73
N TRP A 24 17.43 1.16 13.48
CA TRP A 24 18.13 2.38 13.04
C TRP A 24 19.10 2.13 11.88
N GLU A 25 19.75 0.97 11.81
CA GLU A 25 20.50 0.56 10.62
C GLU A 25 19.58 0.45 9.39
N GLY A 26 18.41 -0.18 9.56
CA GLY A 26 17.40 -0.28 8.49
C GLY A 26 16.89 1.09 8.06
N TYR A 27 16.64 2.00 9.00
CA TYR A 27 16.25 3.38 8.72
C TYR A 27 17.30 4.09 7.85
N GLU A 28 18.58 3.95 8.21
CA GLU A 28 19.68 4.58 7.47
C GLU A 28 19.83 4.00 6.05
N LEU A 29 19.61 2.70 5.87
CA LEU A 29 19.54 2.08 4.54
C LEU A 29 18.41 2.67 3.70
N LEU A 30 17.21 2.86 4.28
CA LEU A 30 16.09 3.51 3.58
C LEU A 30 16.42 4.97 3.24
N ARG A 31 17.03 5.72 4.16
CA ARG A 31 17.44 7.11 3.91
C ARG A 31 18.37 7.21 2.72
N GLN A 32 19.43 6.40 2.70
CA GLN A 32 20.40 6.40 1.60
C GLN A 32 19.81 5.93 0.27
N ALA A 33 18.89 4.96 0.29
CA ALA A 33 18.21 4.50 -0.91
C ALA A 33 17.22 5.54 -1.44
N ALA A 34 16.48 6.21 -0.56
CA ALA A 34 15.57 7.30 -0.91
C ALA A 34 16.33 8.49 -1.52
N GLU A 35 17.50 8.86 -0.96
CA GLU A 35 18.39 9.89 -1.52
C GLU A 35 18.88 9.56 -2.94
N LYS A 36 18.97 8.26 -3.27
CA LYS A 36 19.32 7.78 -4.61
C LYS A 36 18.10 7.64 -5.54
N GLY A 37 16.91 7.99 -5.07
CA GLY A 37 15.67 7.94 -5.84
C GLY A 37 14.98 6.57 -5.87
N ASP A 38 15.27 5.68 -4.92
CA ASP A 38 14.50 4.44 -4.76
C ASP A 38 13.08 4.75 -4.29
N ALA A 39 12.10 4.44 -5.13
CA ALA A 39 10.69 4.76 -4.90
C ALA A 39 10.14 4.08 -3.64
N ASP A 40 10.47 2.80 -3.44
CA ASP A 40 9.99 2.03 -2.31
C ASP A 40 10.64 2.55 -1.03
N ALA A 41 11.93 2.87 -1.07
CA ALA A 41 12.62 3.46 0.08
C ALA A 41 11.96 4.76 0.57
N CYS A 42 11.52 5.64 -0.34
CA CYS A 42 10.74 6.82 0.04
C CYS A 42 9.45 6.45 0.79
N CYS A 43 8.71 5.42 0.35
CA CYS A 43 7.49 4.97 1.01
C CYS A 43 7.79 4.46 2.44
N TYR A 44 8.75 3.55 2.57
CA TYR A 44 9.09 2.92 3.84
C TYR A 44 9.69 3.92 4.84
N LEU A 45 10.55 4.83 4.38
CA LEU A 45 11.10 5.89 5.22
C LEU A 45 9.99 6.84 5.70
N GLY A 46 9.05 7.18 4.82
CA GLY A 46 7.89 7.98 5.20
C GLY A 46 7.07 7.33 6.31
N ARG A 47 6.87 6.00 6.26
CA ARG A 47 6.18 5.26 7.32
C ARG A 47 6.90 5.28 8.66
N CYS A 48 8.23 5.35 8.69
CA CYS A 48 9.00 5.47 9.93
C CYS A 48 8.69 6.76 10.71
N HIS A 49 8.16 7.79 10.04
CA HIS A 49 7.81 9.07 10.63
C HIS A 49 6.33 9.22 11.02
N LEU A 50 5.51 8.18 10.86
CA LEU A 50 4.07 8.20 11.19
C LEU A 50 3.74 7.67 12.60
N GLY A 51 4.76 7.30 13.39
CA GLY A 51 4.58 6.86 14.76
C GLY A 51 4.16 5.40 14.93
N GLU A 52 3.67 5.07 16.13
CA GLU A 52 3.54 3.70 16.62
C GLU A 52 2.49 2.83 15.90
N GLU A 53 1.56 3.47 15.18
CA GLU A 53 0.61 2.75 14.32
C GLU A 53 1.29 2.06 13.12
N PHE A 54 2.48 2.51 12.73
CA PHE A 54 3.18 2.05 11.53
C PHE A 54 4.52 1.36 11.81
N VAL A 55 5.14 1.64 12.94
CA VAL A 55 6.42 1.05 13.38
C VAL A 55 6.36 0.79 14.89
N TRP A 56 6.97 -0.31 15.35
CA TRP A 56 7.01 -0.61 16.78
C TRP A 56 7.67 0.52 17.59
N CYS A 57 7.05 0.90 18.71
CA CYS A 57 7.46 2.07 19.52
C CYS A 57 8.89 1.99 20.07
N GLY A 58 9.44 0.79 20.26
CA GLY A 58 10.83 0.60 20.71
C GLY A 58 11.90 1.10 19.74
N ALA A 59 11.55 1.40 18.48
CA ALA A 59 12.45 2.06 17.54
C ALA A 59 12.84 3.48 17.99
N GLU A 60 11.87 4.17 18.62
CA GLU A 60 11.96 5.59 18.98
C GLU A 60 12.35 6.48 17.78
N PHE A 61 11.83 6.17 16.59
CA PHE A 61 11.98 7.04 15.43
C PHE A 61 11.24 8.37 15.64
N PRO A 62 11.78 9.48 15.10
CA PRO A 62 11.12 10.77 15.20
C PRO A 62 9.81 10.77 14.42
N VAL A 63 8.74 11.23 15.05
CA VAL A 63 7.45 11.47 14.40
C VAL A 63 7.48 12.83 13.71
N ASP A 64 7.28 12.83 12.40
CA ASP A 64 7.26 14.03 11.55
C ASP A 64 6.30 13.77 10.38
N GLU A 65 5.03 14.14 10.57
CA GLU A 65 3.98 13.91 9.57
C GLU A 65 4.19 14.69 8.27
N GLU A 66 4.84 15.86 8.33
CA GLU A 66 5.12 16.66 7.14
C GLU A 66 6.21 16.00 6.28
N LEU A 67 7.28 15.51 6.91
CA LEU A 67 8.30 14.70 6.24
C LEU A 67 7.71 13.40 5.68
N ALA A 68 6.90 12.69 6.48
CA ALA A 68 6.21 11.49 6.04
C ALA A 68 5.36 11.75 4.79
N SER A 69 4.56 12.82 4.81
CA SER A 69 3.71 13.24 3.70
C SER A 69 4.52 13.51 2.43
N ARG A 70 5.65 14.23 2.54
CA ARG A 70 6.54 14.53 1.40
C ARG A 70 7.14 13.25 0.81
N LEU A 71 7.69 12.38 1.65
CA LEU A 71 8.31 11.13 1.23
C LEU A 71 7.32 10.18 0.56
N ILE A 72 6.11 10.04 1.12
CA ILE A 72 5.07 9.19 0.56
C ILE A 72 4.61 9.72 -0.81
N LYS A 73 4.40 11.03 -0.97
CA LYS A 73 4.05 11.63 -2.27
C LYS A 73 5.16 11.43 -3.31
N GLU A 74 6.42 11.53 -2.88
CA GLU A 74 7.57 11.29 -3.74
C GLU A 74 7.65 9.82 -4.17
N SER A 75 7.38 8.88 -3.27
CA SER A 75 7.31 7.44 -3.60
C SER A 75 6.29 7.15 -4.71
N VAL A 76 5.14 7.83 -4.69
CA VAL A 76 4.10 7.71 -5.72
C VAL A 76 4.62 8.23 -7.06
N ARG A 77 5.25 9.41 -7.07
CA ARG A 77 5.82 10.01 -8.28
C ARG A 77 6.92 9.13 -8.89
N LEU A 78 7.73 8.49 -8.06
CA LEU A 78 8.82 7.61 -8.49
C LEU A 78 8.34 6.21 -8.90
N GLY A 79 7.08 5.84 -8.63
CA GLY A 79 6.50 4.59 -9.11
C GLY A 79 6.48 3.43 -8.13
N SER A 80 6.47 3.71 -6.83
CA SER A 80 6.24 2.68 -5.82
C SER A 80 4.76 2.30 -5.77
N ALA A 81 4.47 1.02 -6.01
CA ALA A 81 3.11 0.49 -5.86
C ALA A 81 2.67 0.50 -4.39
N ASP A 82 3.60 0.17 -3.47
CA ASP A 82 3.38 0.31 -2.02
C ASP A 82 3.17 1.77 -1.63
N GLY A 83 3.93 2.68 -2.24
CA GLY A 83 3.78 4.11 -2.09
C GLY A 83 2.38 4.60 -2.44
N VAL A 84 1.78 4.08 -3.51
CA VAL A 84 0.39 4.39 -3.90
C VAL A 84 -0.62 3.93 -2.84
N LEU A 85 -0.50 2.68 -2.36
CA LEU A 85 -1.39 2.16 -1.31
C LEU A 85 -1.17 2.87 0.03
N CYS A 86 0.08 3.17 0.38
CA CYS A 86 0.42 3.93 1.58
C CYS A 86 -0.17 5.34 1.51
N ALA A 87 -0.01 6.03 0.38
CA ALA A 87 -0.60 7.34 0.16
C ALA A 87 -2.13 7.32 0.26
N LEU A 88 -2.79 6.27 -0.23
CA LEU A 88 -4.23 6.08 -0.08
C LEU A 88 -4.60 5.94 1.41
N ARG A 89 -3.88 5.08 2.13
CA ARG A 89 -4.14 4.77 3.55
C ARG A 89 -3.92 5.94 4.48
N THR A 90 -2.97 6.83 4.17
CA THR A 90 -2.62 7.99 4.99
C THR A 90 -3.26 9.29 4.49
N GLY A 91 -4.15 9.24 3.50
CA GLY A 91 -4.78 10.43 2.91
C GLY A 91 -3.86 11.34 2.09
N ASN A 92 -2.64 10.88 1.76
CA ASN A 92 -1.67 11.62 0.95
C ASN A 92 -1.93 11.54 -0.57
N LEU A 93 -2.83 10.67 -1.01
CA LEU A 93 -3.16 10.46 -2.43
C LEU A 93 -4.23 11.44 -2.95
N SER A 94 -3.89 12.74 -2.97
CA SER A 94 -4.76 13.75 -3.59
C SER A 94 -4.90 13.52 -5.11
N PRO A 95 -5.91 14.10 -5.78
CA PRO A 95 -6.04 14.00 -7.24
C PRO A 95 -4.81 14.48 -8.01
N ALA A 96 -4.05 15.43 -7.46
CA ALA A 96 -2.80 15.91 -8.06
C ALA A 96 -1.69 14.86 -7.95
N VAL A 97 -1.51 14.26 -6.76
CA VAL A 97 -0.52 13.20 -6.52
C VAL A 97 -0.87 11.95 -7.32
N ARG A 98 -2.15 11.58 -7.38
CA ARG A 98 -2.60 10.44 -8.20
C ARG A 98 -2.25 10.60 -9.68
N LYS A 99 -2.22 11.82 -10.22
CA LYS A 99 -1.85 12.07 -11.62
C LYS A 99 -0.35 11.88 -11.88
N THR A 100 0.50 11.89 -10.85
CA THR A 100 1.94 11.71 -11.01
C THR A 100 2.36 10.24 -10.93
N MET A 101 1.46 9.34 -10.55
CA MET A 101 1.79 7.92 -10.42
C MET A 101 2.04 7.32 -11.82
N PRO A 102 3.11 6.54 -12.03
CA PRO A 102 3.40 5.88 -13.30
C PRO A 102 2.61 4.56 -13.43
N PHE A 103 1.33 4.59 -13.07
CA PHE A 103 0.38 3.48 -13.21
C PHE A 103 -0.85 4.01 -13.95
N ALA A 104 -1.44 3.19 -14.82
CA ALA A 104 -2.68 3.49 -15.52
C ALA A 104 -3.86 3.62 -14.56
N SER A 105 -3.83 2.93 -13.41
CA SER A 105 -4.91 2.98 -12.42
C SER A 105 -4.44 2.58 -11.01
N LEU A 106 -5.29 2.84 -10.00
CA LEU A 106 -5.07 2.33 -8.65
C LEU A 106 -5.16 0.80 -8.59
N GLU A 107 -5.99 0.22 -9.45
CA GLU A 107 -6.11 -1.23 -9.58
C GLU A 107 -4.80 -1.86 -10.05
N GLU A 108 -4.10 -1.24 -11.00
CA GLU A 108 -2.79 -1.72 -11.46
C GLU A 108 -1.74 -1.68 -10.35
N ALA A 109 -1.68 -0.59 -9.58
CA ALA A 109 -0.80 -0.50 -8.42
C ALA A 109 -1.14 -1.58 -7.37
N PHE A 110 -2.43 -1.75 -7.05
CA PHE A 110 -2.88 -2.78 -6.12
C PHE A 110 -2.53 -4.20 -6.59
N MET A 111 -2.74 -4.51 -7.87
CA MET A 111 -2.40 -5.81 -8.45
C MET A 111 -0.90 -6.08 -8.40
N THR A 112 -0.07 -5.04 -8.53
CA THR A 112 1.39 -5.16 -8.37
C THR A 112 1.74 -5.61 -6.95
N VAL A 113 1.15 -4.98 -5.92
CA VAL A 113 1.37 -5.37 -4.51
C VAL A 113 0.79 -6.74 -4.22
N GLN A 114 -0.38 -7.08 -4.78
CA GLN A 114 -0.97 -8.42 -4.65
C GLN A 114 -0.05 -9.51 -5.22
N GLN A 115 0.59 -9.27 -6.37
CA GLN A 115 1.54 -10.23 -6.93
C GLN A 115 2.80 -10.40 -6.06
N GLN A 116 3.28 -9.32 -5.42
CA GLN A 116 4.39 -9.40 -4.47
C GLN A 116 3.98 -10.21 -3.23
N ALA A 117 2.78 -9.96 -2.70
CA ALA A 117 2.22 -10.70 -1.58
C ALA A 117 2.11 -12.21 -1.88
N GLN A 118 1.63 -12.57 -3.07
CA GLN A 118 1.54 -13.97 -3.53
C GLN A 118 2.91 -14.65 -3.67
N LYS A 119 3.97 -13.86 -3.90
CA LYS A 119 5.37 -14.35 -3.96
C LYS A 119 6.03 -14.48 -2.60
N GLY A 120 5.30 -14.20 -1.51
CA GLY A 120 5.79 -14.34 -0.14
C GLY A 120 6.36 -13.05 0.46
N ASP A 121 6.18 -11.89 -0.18
CA ASP A 121 6.59 -10.64 0.44
C ASP A 121 5.69 -10.30 1.63
N ALA A 122 6.27 -10.38 2.84
CA ALA A 122 5.52 -10.26 4.08
C ALA A 122 4.87 -8.88 4.28
N PHE A 123 5.53 -7.83 3.81
CA PHE A 123 5.00 -6.48 3.93
C PHE A 123 3.84 -6.25 2.96
N SER A 124 3.98 -6.70 1.72
CA SER A 124 2.92 -6.69 0.72
C SER A 124 1.71 -7.51 1.18
N GLN A 125 1.94 -8.66 1.82
CA GLN A 125 0.86 -9.44 2.44
C GLN A 125 0.12 -8.64 3.52
N TYR A 126 0.84 -7.95 4.41
CA TYR A 126 0.24 -7.06 5.40
C TYR A 126 -0.60 -5.94 4.76
N MET A 127 -0.05 -5.26 3.73
CA MET A 127 -0.74 -4.17 3.03
C MET A 127 -2.02 -4.64 2.33
N VAL A 128 -1.97 -5.77 1.63
CA VAL A 128 -3.11 -6.35 0.92
C VAL A 128 -4.14 -6.90 1.90
N TRP A 129 -3.71 -7.49 3.01
CA TRP A 129 -4.61 -8.05 4.02
C TRP A 129 -5.46 -6.97 4.70
N TRP A 130 -4.90 -5.79 4.95
CA TRP A 130 -5.64 -4.65 5.50
C TRP A 130 -6.69 -4.11 4.52
N GLU A 131 -6.30 -3.89 3.26
CA GLU A 131 -7.21 -3.46 2.18
C GLU A 131 -8.33 -4.48 1.95
N THR A 132 -8.02 -5.78 1.98
CA THR A 132 -9.02 -6.85 1.80
C THR A 132 -9.86 -7.10 3.05
N SER A 133 -9.40 -6.77 4.26
CA SER A 133 -10.22 -6.86 5.47
C SER A 133 -11.26 -5.75 5.57
N CYS A 134 -10.94 -4.53 5.12
CA CYS A 134 -11.95 -3.47 4.94
C CYS A 134 -12.80 -3.68 3.67
N SER A 135 -12.21 -4.25 2.61
CA SER A 135 -12.88 -4.43 1.32
C SER A 135 -13.58 -5.77 1.12
N MET A 136 -13.43 -6.79 1.97
CA MET A 136 -14.25 -8.00 1.84
C MET A 136 -15.72 -7.65 2.03
N ALA A 137 -16.06 -6.75 2.96
CA ALA A 137 -17.42 -6.24 3.08
C ALA A 137 -17.86 -5.53 1.79
N ILE A 138 -17.04 -4.62 1.25
CA ILE A 138 -17.40 -3.79 0.10
C ILE A 138 -17.42 -4.60 -1.20
N ILE A 139 -16.42 -5.43 -1.49
CA ILE A 139 -16.34 -6.29 -2.67
C ILE A 139 -17.39 -7.40 -2.61
N LEU A 140 -17.65 -8.03 -1.46
CA LEU A 140 -18.78 -8.96 -1.33
C LEU A 140 -20.12 -8.23 -1.52
N LEU A 141 -20.27 -7.00 -1.00
CA LEU A 141 -21.46 -6.16 -1.30
C LEU A 141 -21.57 -5.84 -2.79
N PHE A 142 -20.50 -5.43 -3.47
CA PHE A 142 -20.52 -5.11 -4.90
C PHE A 142 -20.78 -6.34 -5.77
N VAL A 143 -20.19 -7.49 -5.44
CA VAL A 143 -20.44 -8.77 -6.13
C VAL A 143 -21.86 -9.25 -5.85
N ALA A 144 -22.35 -9.16 -4.60
CA ALA A 144 -23.73 -9.49 -4.25
C ALA A 144 -24.74 -8.56 -4.92
N MET A 145 -24.49 -7.25 -4.97
CA MET A 145 -25.33 -6.28 -5.67
C MET A 145 -25.35 -6.50 -7.18
N LYS A 146 -24.21 -6.79 -7.82
CA LYS A 146 -24.18 -7.17 -9.25
C LYS A 146 -24.96 -8.47 -9.51
N LYS A 147 -24.85 -9.46 -8.63
CA LYS A 147 -25.57 -10.74 -8.76
C LYS A 147 -27.08 -10.56 -8.54
N ALA A 148 -27.48 -9.75 -7.56
CA ALA A 148 -28.88 -9.40 -7.30
C ALA A 148 -29.50 -8.62 -8.47
N ALA A 149 -28.81 -7.60 -8.99
CA ALA A 149 -29.26 -6.85 -10.17
C ALA A 149 -29.46 -7.74 -11.41
N SER A 150 -28.55 -8.70 -11.64
CA SER A 150 -28.71 -9.68 -12.74
C SER A 150 -29.91 -10.61 -12.57
N ILE A 151 -30.25 -10.98 -11.33
CA ILE A 151 -31.40 -11.86 -11.03
C ILE A 151 -32.71 -11.10 -11.23
N ILE A 152 -32.81 -9.86 -10.75
CA ILE A 152 -33.99 -9.00 -10.90
C ILE A 152 -34.27 -8.73 -12.38
N LEU A 153 -33.23 -8.45 -13.18
CA LEU A 153 -33.36 -8.24 -14.61
C LEU A 153 -33.89 -9.51 -15.32
N LYS A 154 -33.41 -10.70 -14.93
CA LYS A 154 -33.90 -11.97 -15.48
C LYS A 154 -35.35 -12.26 -15.09
N MET A 155 -35.76 -11.98 -13.85
CA MET A 155 -37.14 -12.21 -13.39
C MET A 155 -38.16 -11.29 -14.10
N ASN A 156 -37.82 -10.02 -14.33
CA ASN A 156 -38.68 -9.08 -15.07
C ASN A 156 -38.84 -9.48 -16.55
N ILE A 157 -37.77 -9.97 -17.18
CA ILE A 157 -37.83 -10.48 -18.55
C ILE A 157 -38.73 -11.73 -18.62
N THR A 158 -38.67 -12.62 -17.64
CA THR A 158 -39.54 -13.81 -17.60
C THR A 158 -41.02 -13.44 -17.42
N LEU A 159 -41.36 -12.47 -16.56
CA LEU A 159 -42.77 -12.03 -16.39
C LEU A 159 -43.37 -11.36 -17.64
N LEU A 160 -42.54 -10.71 -18.47
CA LEU A 160 -42.95 -10.11 -19.76
C LEU A 160 -43.15 -11.14 -20.89
N LEU A 161 -42.71 -12.39 -20.68
CA LEU A 161 -42.79 -13.49 -21.66
C LEU A 161 -43.81 -14.57 -21.28
N ILE A 162 -44.55 -14.38 -20.17
CA ILE A 162 -45.73 -15.19 -19.86
C ILE A 162 -46.92 -14.54 -20.59
N PRO A 163 -47.56 -15.23 -21.56
CA PRO A 163 -48.67 -14.67 -22.34
C PRO A 163 -49.94 -14.46 -21.50
#